data_AF-A0A2T1N689-F1
#
_entry.id   AF-A0A2T1N689-F1
#
_cell.length_a   1.000
_cell.length_b   1.000
_cell.length_c   1.000
_cell.angle_alpha   90.00
_cell.angle_beta   90.00
_cell.angle_gamma   90.00
#
_symmetry.space_group_name_H-M   'P 1'
#
loop_
_entity.id
_entity.type
_entity.pdbx_description
1 polymer ?
#
loop_
_entity_poly.entity_id
_entity_poly.type
_entity_poly.pdbx_seq_one_letter_code
_entity_poly.pdbx_strand_id
1 'polypeptide(L)'
;MIKARSVCRNFITRLQVRHRNWNVNYDILINMMSEQDFWHIVETSLEKNVTVGSIEQDEALIRILETKSIDELVGFQLRLLELRSELFSKHIHLVAEQLDYTTHPDVLNRFKNGIIASGKAFYYNAKDDTEFLNSLLKNNVEALRNCYYEGFSLVAPAAFHELTDYKESWDRALLKAKREMEIKQMKVERDKNRDIDNFLPF
;
A
#
# COMPACT_ATOMS: atom_id res chain seq x y z
N MET A 1 -8.00 -4.86 29.24
CA MET A 1 -8.11 -3.94 28.07
C MET A 1 -7.07 -2.81 28.01
N ILE A 2 -6.20 -2.60 29.01
CA ILE A 2 -5.24 -1.47 29.00
C ILE A 2 -3.88 -1.81 28.35
N LYS A 3 -3.52 -3.10 28.20
CA LYS A 3 -2.22 -3.52 27.63
C LYS A 3 -2.09 -3.33 26.11
N ALA A 4 -3.15 -3.50 25.33
CA ALA A 4 -3.11 -3.38 23.86
C ALA A 4 -2.79 -1.95 23.37
N ARG A 5 -3.26 -0.92 24.11
CA ARG A 5 -3.12 0.50 23.74
C ARG A 5 -1.69 1.06 23.86
N SER A 6 -0.83 0.44 24.66
CA SER A 6 0.56 0.88 24.89
C SER A 6 1.55 0.23 23.92
N VAL A 7 1.23 -0.97 23.42
CA VAL A 7 2.09 -1.73 22.51
C VAL A 7 2.01 -1.17 21.09
N CYS A 8 0.81 -0.86 20.58
CA CYS A 8 0.64 -0.28 19.24
C CYS A 8 1.42 1.03 19.04
N ARG A 9 1.40 1.94 20.03
CA ARG A 9 1.99 3.28 19.91
C ARG A 9 3.53 3.27 19.90
N ASN A 10 4.17 2.29 20.55
CA ASN A 10 5.63 2.14 20.58
C ASN A 10 6.17 1.25 19.44
N PHE A 11 5.31 0.46 18.80
CA PHE A 11 5.69 -0.50 17.77
C PHE A 11 5.68 0.12 16.36
N ILE A 12 4.73 1.03 16.09
CA ILE A 12 4.63 1.81 14.86
C ILE A 12 5.93 2.59 14.57
N THR A 13 6.65 3.04 15.60
CA THR A 13 7.92 3.80 15.44
C THR A 13 9.13 2.94 15.05
N ARG A 14 9.05 1.60 15.11
CA ARG A 14 10.23 0.71 14.94
C ARG A 14 10.32 -0.03 13.60
N LEU A 15 9.32 0.07 12.73
CA LEU A 15 9.23 -0.71 11.49
C LEU A 15 9.33 0.15 10.23
N GLN A 16 10.46 0.83 10.02
CA GLN A 16 10.75 1.44 8.71
C GLN A 16 11.59 0.49 7.86
N VAL A 17 10.91 -0.25 6.98
CA VAL A 17 11.54 -1.13 5.99
C VAL A 17 11.96 -0.30 4.78
N ARG A 18 13.25 -0.36 4.42
CA ARG A 18 13.79 0.22 3.19
C ARG A 18 13.18 -0.48 1.97
N HIS A 19 12.26 0.17 1.27
CA HIS A 19 11.64 -0.36 0.06
C HIS A 19 12.65 -0.35 -1.11
N ARG A 20 13.13 -1.53 -1.53
CA ARG A 20 13.83 -1.73 -2.81
C ARG A 20 12.79 -1.83 -3.93
N ASN A 21 13.11 -1.42 -5.16
CA ASN A 21 12.20 -1.51 -6.32
C ASN A 21 11.60 -2.93 -6.47
N TRP A 22 10.28 -3.05 -6.32
CA TRP A 22 9.51 -4.27 -6.53
C TRP A 22 8.92 -4.22 -7.94
N ASN A 23 9.36 -5.11 -8.83
CA ASN A 23 8.69 -5.34 -10.12
C ASN A 23 7.62 -6.40 -9.85
N VAL A 24 6.35 -5.99 -9.69
CA VAL A 24 5.25 -6.89 -9.29
C VAL A 24 4.53 -7.38 -10.55
N ASN A 25 4.29 -8.69 -10.64
CA ASN A 25 3.45 -9.28 -11.68
C ASN A 25 1.97 -9.14 -11.29
N TYR A 26 1.22 -8.39 -12.10
CA TYR A 26 -0.20 -8.07 -11.90
C TYR A 26 -1.10 -9.32 -11.74
N ASP A 27 -0.86 -10.40 -12.49
CA ASP A 27 -1.70 -11.60 -12.45
C ASP A 27 -1.61 -12.32 -11.09
N ILE A 28 -0.47 -12.23 -10.42
CA ILE A 28 -0.25 -12.90 -9.14
C ILE A 28 -0.75 -12.03 -7.99
N LEU A 29 -0.59 -10.71 -8.12
CA LEU A 29 -1.18 -9.74 -7.20
C LEU A 29 -2.71 -9.89 -7.15
N ILE A 30 -3.37 -10.02 -8.32
CA ILE A 30 -4.82 -10.24 -8.42
C ILE A 30 -5.27 -11.49 -7.65
N ASN A 31 -4.44 -12.54 -7.62
CA ASN A 31 -4.76 -13.77 -6.90
C ASN A 31 -4.62 -13.66 -5.37
N MET A 32 -3.85 -12.69 -4.85
CA MET A 32 -3.66 -12.50 -3.40
C MET A 32 -4.56 -11.38 -2.84
N MET A 33 -4.77 -10.32 -3.61
CA MET A 33 -5.64 -9.20 -3.28
C MET A 33 -6.07 -8.51 -4.56
N SER A 34 -7.36 -8.61 -4.90
CA SER A 34 -7.90 -7.83 -6.00
C SER A 34 -7.87 -6.33 -5.64
N GLU A 35 -7.84 -5.47 -6.66
CA GLU A 35 -7.90 -4.03 -6.43
C GLU A 35 -9.22 -3.63 -5.74
N GLN A 36 -10.32 -4.31 -6.09
CA GLN A 36 -11.63 -4.08 -5.48
C GLN A 36 -11.63 -4.39 -3.99
N ASP A 37 -11.02 -5.51 -3.59
CA ASP A 37 -10.94 -5.90 -2.16
C ASP A 37 -10.06 -4.93 -1.37
N PHE A 38 -8.94 -4.48 -1.96
CA PHE A 38 -8.08 -3.47 -1.35
C PHE A 38 -8.85 -2.18 -1.09
N TRP A 39 -9.55 -1.66 -2.09
CA TRP A 39 -10.35 -0.44 -1.95
C TRP A 39 -11.49 -0.63 -0.96
N HIS A 40 -12.15 -1.79 -0.97
CA HIS A 40 -13.19 -2.09 0.01
C HIS A 40 -12.65 -2.03 1.44
N ILE A 41 -11.45 -2.56 1.72
CA ILE A 41 -10.80 -2.46 3.04
C ILE A 41 -10.53 -1.00 3.41
N VAL A 42 -9.94 -0.21 2.49
CA VAL A 42 -9.62 1.20 2.72
C VAL A 42 -10.88 2.02 2.99
N GLU A 43 -11.91 1.87 2.15
CA GLU A 43 -13.16 2.62 2.27
C GLU A 43 -13.94 2.22 3.53
N THR A 44 -13.94 0.93 3.88
CA THR A 44 -14.53 0.45 5.15
C THR A 44 -13.82 1.08 6.35
N SER A 45 -12.50 1.31 6.29
CA SER A 45 -11.76 1.97 7.38
C SER A 45 -12.12 3.44 7.59
N LEU A 46 -12.75 4.07 6.60
CA LEU A 46 -13.19 5.46 6.63
C LEU A 46 -14.65 5.61 7.10
N GLU A 47 -15.38 4.51 7.27
CA GLU A 47 -16.75 4.55 7.79
C GLU A 47 -16.77 5.10 9.22
N LYS A 48 -17.82 5.88 9.56
CA LYS A 48 -18.09 6.47 10.90
C LYS A 48 -17.33 7.76 11.24
N ASN A 49 -17.12 8.66 10.27
CA ASN A 49 -16.44 9.96 10.46
C ASN A 49 -14.96 9.82 10.87
N VAL A 50 -14.30 8.77 10.40
CA VAL A 50 -12.86 8.59 10.59
C VAL A 50 -12.11 9.52 9.65
N THR A 51 -11.16 10.27 10.21
CA THR A 51 -10.30 11.17 9.42
C THR A 51 -9.13 10.37 8.84
N VAL A 52 -8.77 10.66 7.58
CA VAL A 52 -7.62 10.04 6.92
C VAL A 52 -6.35 10.28 7.75
N GLY A 53 -5.56 9.23 7.93
CA GLY A 53 -4.28 9.29 8.64
C GLY A 53 -4.40 9.43 10.16
N SER A 54 -5.62 9.34 10.71
CA SER A 54 -5.84 9.36 12.14
C SER A 54 -5.56 7.99 12.78
N ILE A 55 -5.35 7.98 14.10
CA ILE A 55 -5.17 6.75 14.87
C ILE A 55 -6.41 5.85 14.76
N GLU A 56 -7.59 6.45 14.64
CA GLU A 56 -8.84 5.73 14.43
C GLU A 56 -8.84 4.96 13.09
N GLN A 57 -8.27 5.54 12.03
CA GLN A 57 -8.11 4.83 10.75
C GLN A 57 -7.11 3.68 10.88
N ASP A 58 -5.97 3.90 11.55
CA ASP A 58 -5.00 2.83 11.83
C ASP A 58 -5.66 1.66 12.55
N GLU A 59 -6.40 1.93 13.63
CA GLU A 59 -7.10 0.90 14.41
C GLU A 59 -8.17 0.19 13.58
N ALA A 60 -8.91 0.90 12.73
CA ALA A 60 -9.91 0.32 11.86
C ALA A 60 -9.28 -0.61 10.81
N LEU A 61 -8.23 -0.15 10.12
CA LEU A 61 -7.48 -0.94 9.15
C LEU A 61 -6.90 -2.20 9.78
N ILE A 62 -6.24 -2.08 10.93
CA ILE A 62 -5.65 -3.22 11.63
C ILE A 62 -6.73 -4.25 11.98
N ARG A 63 -7.87 -3.84 12.54
CA ARG A 63 -8.97 -4.76 12.89
C ARG A 63 -9.57 -5.46 11.68
N ILE A 64 -9.73 -4.76 10.55
CA ILE A 64 -10.21 -5.38 9.31
C ILE A 64 -9.19 -6.41 8.83
N LEU A 65 -7.90 -6.04 8.82
CA LEU A 65 -6.81 -6.88 8.35
C LEU A 65 -6.54 -8.10 9.26
N GLU A 66 -6.76 -8.01 10.57
CA GLU A 66 -6.66 -9.15 11.49
C GLU A 66 -7.62 -10.30 11.16
N THR A 67 -8.72 -10.02 10.46
CA THR A 67 -9.66 -11.05 10.00
C THR A 67 -9.22 -11.75 8.71
N LYS A 68 -8.13 -11.29 8.10
CA LYS A 68 -7.62 -11.77 6.82
C LYS A 68 -6.57 -12.85 6.98
N SER A 69 -6.41 -13.67 5.95
CA SER A 69 -5.31 -14.63 5.87
C SER A 69 -3.95 -13.93 5.71
N ILE A 70 -2.87 -14.65 6.00
CA ILE A 70 -1.50 -14.13 5.79
C ILE A 70 -1.27 -13.73 4.32
N ASP A 71 -1.79 -14.52 3.37
CA ASP A 71 -1.66 -14.22 1.95
C ASP A 71 -2.40 -12.93 1.56
N GLU A 72 -3.58 -12.69 2.13
CA GLU A 72 -4.32 -11.44 1.94
C GLU A 72 -3.59 -10.24 2.60
N LEU A 73 -2.97 -10.41 3.78
CA LEU A 73 -2.17 -9.35 4.41
C LEU A 73 -0.99 -8.94 3.53
N VAL A 74 -0.28 -9.93 2.99
CA VAL A 74 0.80 -9.70 2.04
C VAL A 74 0.27 -9.08 0.74
N GLY A 75 -0.88 -9.57 0.23
CA GLY A 75 -1.55 -9.00 -0.93
C GLY A 75 -1.92 -7.53 -0.74
N PHE A 76 -2.43 -7.15 0.42
CA PHE A 76 -2.70 -5.74 0.78
C PHE A 76 -1.43 -4.89 0.70
N GLN A 77 -0.32 -5.37 1.29
CA GLN A 77 0.95 -4.64 1.26
C GLN A 77 1.52 -4.48 -0.15
N LEU A 78 1.43 -5.53 -0.96
CA LEU A 78 1.90 -5.51 -2.35
C LEU A 78 1.04 -4.59 -3.22
N ARG A 79 -0.28 -4.58 -3.01
CA ARG A 79 -1.19 -3.65 -3.68
C ARG A 79 -0.91 -2.20 -3.31
N LEU A 80 -0.65 -1.91 -2.04
CA LEU A 80 -0.19 -0.59 -1.60
C LEU A 80 1.12 -0.19 -2.29
N LEU A 81 2.08 -1.10 -2.43
CA LEU A 81 3.35 -0.83 -3.11
C LEU A 81 3.14 -0.51 -4.59
N GLU A 82 2.30 -1.27 -5.28
CA GLU A 82 1.91 -1.04 -6.68
C GLU A 82 1.27 0.34 -6.85
N LEU A 83 0.16 0.62 -6.14
CA LEU A 83 -0.58 1.88 -6.27
C LEU A 83 0.29 3.11 -5.98
N ARG A 84 1.19 3.00 -5.01
CA ARG A 84 2.18 4.05 -4.68
C ARG A 84 3.23 4.25 -5.77
N SER A 85 3.61 3.19 -6.46
CA SER A 85 4.52 3.26 -7.60
C SER A 85 3.86 3.98 -8.79
N GLU A 86 2.57 3.77 -9.01
CA GLU A 86 1.81 4.46 -10.06
C GLU A 86 1.66 5.97 -9.81
N LEU A 87 1.69 6.41 -8.55
CA LEU A 87 1.75 7.83 -8.18
C LEU A 87 3.15 8.45 -8.37
N PHE A 88 4.11 7.76 -8.98
CA PHE A 88 5.42 8.32 -9.30
C PHE A 88 5.34 9.19 -10.56
N SER A 89 4.81 10.41 -10.42
CA SER A 89 4.76 11.41 -11.49
C SER A 89 5.38 12.73 -11.04
N LYS A 90 5.89 13.52 -12.00
CA LYS A 90 6.45 14.86 -11.71
C LYS A 90 5.44 15.76 -10.99
N HIS A 91 4.16 15.64 -11.34
CA HIS A 91 3.10 16.43 -10.74
C HIS A 91 2.94 16.17 -9.23
N ILE A 92 2.87 14.90 -8.81
CA ILE A 92 2.79 14.53 -7.38
C ILE A 92 3.98 15.08 -6.58
N HIS A 93 5.18 15.05 -7.16
CA HIS A 93 6.38 15.59 -6.51
C HIS A 93 6.29 17.11 -6.31
N LEU A 94 5.85 17.85 -7.33
CA LEU A 94 5.71 19.31 -7.25
C LEU A 94 4.67 19.71 -6.19
N VAL A 95 3.55 18.99 -6.10
CA VAL A 95 2.54 19.21 -5.07
C VAL A 95 3.12 18.98 -3.67
N ALA A 96 3.88 17.89 -3.49
CA ALA A 96 4.54 17.60 -2.22
C ALA A 96 5.56 18.69 -1.83
N GLU A 97 6.37 19.16 -2.78
CA GLU A 97 7.32 20.26 -2.56
C GLU A 97 6.61 21.56 -2.14
N GLN A 98 5.46 21.87 -2.74
CA GLN A 98 4.64 23.04 -2.38
C GLN A 98 4.00 22.93 -0.99
N LEU A 99 3.93 21.73 -0.42
CA LEU A 99 3.50 21.47 0.96
C LEU A 99 4.68 21.44 1.95
N ASP A 100 5.87 21.87 1.52
CA ASP A 100 7.13 21.79 2.27
C ASP A 100 7.55 20.35 2.64
N TYR A 101 7.05 19.34 1.91
CA TYR A 101 7.53 17.99 2.06
C TYR A 101 8.85 17.83 1.31
N THR A 102 9.88 17.38 2.05
CA THR A 102 11.20 17.12 1.45
C THR A 102 11.09 16.07 0.34
N THR A 103 12.01 16.12 -0.62
CA THR A 103 12.15 15.11 -1.68
C THR A 103 12.70 13.77 -1.18
N HIS A 104 12.88 13.61 0.15
CA HIS A 104 13.28 12.33 0.73
C HIS A 104 12.22 11.27 0.41
N PRO A 105 12.61 10.12 -0.19
CA PRO A 105 11.66 9.11 -0.65
C PRO A 105 10.65 8.67 0.42
N ASP A 106 11.08 8.54 1.68
CA ASP A 106 10.19 8.16 2.78
C ASP A 106 9.12 9.20 3.08
N VAL A 107 9.45 10.50 3.01
CA VAL A 107 8.48 11.59 3.23
C VAL A 107 7.46 11.62 2.09
N LEU A 108 7.93 11.50 0.85
CA LEU A 108 7.04 11.41 -0.31
C LEU A 108 6.14 10.17 -0.25
N ASN A 109 6.65 9.04 0.22
CA ASN A 109 5.85 7.82 0.39
C ASN A 109 4.73 8.02 1.42
N ARG A 110 4.97 8.75 2.52
CA ARG A 110 3.93 9.09 3.50
C ARG A 110 2.85 9.98 2.90
N PHE A 111 3.20 10.91 2.01
CA PHE A 111 2.22 11.71 1.28
C PHE A 111 1.37 10.85 0.32
N LYS A 112 2.02 9.99 -0.47
CA LYS A 112 1.32 9.05 -1.37
C LYS A 112 0.41 8.08 -0.61
N ASN A 113 0.84 7.64 0.57
CA ASN A 113 0.04 6.80 1.44
C ASN A 113 -1.29 7.48 1.83
N GLY A 114 -1.30 8.77 2.16
CA GLY A 114 -2.55 9.46 2.48
C GLY A 114 -3.43 9.70 1.26
N ILE A 115 -2.85 9.91 0.06
CA ILE A 115 -3.63 9.92 -1.20
C ILE A 115 -4.38 8.60 -1.37
N ILE A 116 -3.69 7.46 -1.17
CA ILE A 116 -4.30 6.12 -1.28
C ILE A 116 -5.31 5.90 -0.15
N ALA A 117 -4.96 6.23 1.09
CA ALA A 117 -5.82 6.04 2.25
C ALA A 117 -7.06 6.95 2.27
N SER A 118 -7.09 7.98 1.41
CA SER A 118 -8.28 8.83 1.16
C SER A 118 -9.35 8.14 0.30
N GLY A 119 -9.08 6.91 -0.16
CA GLY A 119 -10.03 6.08 -0.89
C GLY A 119 -9.87 6.15 -2.40
N LYS A 120 -10.62 5.29 -3.09
CA LYS A 120 -10.44 5.01 -4.52
C LYS A 120 -10.62 6.25 -5.39
N ALA A 121 -11.70 7.01 -5.16
CA ALA A 121 -12.02 8.19 -5.96
C ALA A 121 -10.93 9.27 -5.84
N PHE A 122 -10.43 9.51 -4.62
CA PHE A 122 -9.36 10.49 -4.40
C PHE A 122 -8.06 10.07 -5.08
N TYR A 123 -7.71 8.78 -4.96
CA TYR A 123 -6.54 8.19 -5.62
C TYR A 123 -6.57 8.38 -7.14
N TYR A 124 -7.66 8.00 -7.81
CA TYR A 124 -7.76 8.09 -9.27
C TYR A 124 -7.80 9.53 -9.75
N ASN A 125 -8.48 10.44 -9.04
CA ASN A 125 -8.43 11.86 -9.36
C ASN A 125 -7.00 12.41 -9.24
N ALA A 126 -6.27 12.07 -8.17
CA ALA A 126 -4.89 12.49 -7.99
C ALA A 126 -3.92 11.90 -9.03
N LYS A 127 -4.19 10.69 -9.51
CA LYS A 127 -3.38 9.99 -10.51
C LYS A 127 -3.61 10.52 -11.93
N ASP A 128 -4.87 10.70 -12.32
CA ASP A 128 -5.25 10.91 -13.71
C ASP A 128 -5.52 12.40 -14.04
N ASP A 129 -5.91 13.22 -13.06
CA ASP A 129 -6.17 14.65 -13.22
C ASP A 129 -5.08 15.51 -12.57
N THR A 130 -4.22 16.10 -13.38
CA THR A 130 -3.12 16.96 -12.93
C THR A 130 -3.57 18.29 -12.31
N GLU A 131 -4.82 18.71 -12.51
CA GLU A 131 -5.34 19.94 -11.89
C GLU A 131 -6.05 19.67 -10.55
N PHE A 132 -6.43 18.42 -10.25
CA PHE A 132 -7.14 18.07 -9.03
C PHE A 132 -6.37 18.49 -7.77
N LEU A 133 -5.11 18.06 -7.64
CA LEU A 133 -4.28 18.41 -6.48
C LEU A 133 -3.89 19.89 -6.47
N ASN A 134 -3.64 20.51 -7.64
CA ASN A 134 -3.40 21.95 -7.74
C ASN A 134 -4.59 22.78 -7.25
N SER A 135 -5.80 22.33 -7.56
CA SER A 135 -7.03 22.96 -7.11
C SER A 135 -7.20 22.83 -5.59
N LEU A 136 -6.87 21.66 -5.03
CA LEU A 136 -6.85 21.47 -3.58
C LEU A 136 -5.78 22.33 -2.90
N LEU A 137 -4.58 22.46 -3.47
CA LEU A 137 -3.54 23.35 -2.92
C LEU A 137 -4.01 24.80 -2.81
N LYS A 138 -4.73 25.29 -3.83
CA LYS A 138 -5.24 26.67 -3.89
C LYS A 138 -6.43 26.89 -2.95
N ASN A 139 -7.35 25.94 -2.89
CA ASN A 139 -8.67 26.13 -2.29
C ASN A 139 -8.83 25.45 -0.92
N ASN A 140 -8.04 24.42 -0.62
CA ASN A 140 -8.15 23.60 0.59
C ASN A 140 -6.82 22.88 0.94
N VAL A 141 -5.78 23.65 1.23
CA VAL A 141 -4.43 23.12 1.51
C VAL A 141 -4.40 22.17 2.72
N GLU A 142 -5.25 22.39 3.72
CA GLU A 142 -5.31 21.54 4.91
C GLU A 142 -5.78 20.12 4.59
N ALA A 143 -6.71 19.94 3.64
CA ALA A 143 -7.10 18.61 3.18
C ALA A 143 -5.91 17.83 2.57
N LEU A 144 -5.00 18.51 1.88
CA LEU A 144 -3.78 17.88 1.37
C LEU A 144 -2.73 17.64 2.44
N ARG A 145 -2.62 18.51 3.45
CA ARG A 145 -1.72 18.28 4.58
C ARG A 145 -2.10 17.02 5.37
N ASN A 146 -3.41 16.74 5.45
CA ASN A 146 -3.92 15.49 6.03
C ASN A 146 -3.57 14.23 5.21
N CYS A 147 -3.07 14.37 3.98
CA CYS A 147 -2.56 13.23 3.19
C CYS A 147 -1.15 12.79 3.64
N TYR A 148 -0.55 13.42 4.64
CA TYR A 148 0.68 12.89 5.23
C TYR A 148 0.37 11.75 6.19
N TYR A 149 0.52 10.50 5.73
CA TYR A 149 0.13 9.32 6.48
C TYR A 149 1.25 8.27 6.59
N GLU A 150 1.91 8.25 7.74
CA GLU A 150 2.95 7.27 8.05
C GLU A 150 2.42 5.89 8.42
N GLY A 151 1.36 5.82 9.24
CA GLY A 151 0.79 4.58 9.76
C GLY A 151 0.31 3.61 8.69
N PHE A 152 -0.09 4.09 7.50
CA PHE A 152 -0.65 3.25 6.45
C PHE A 152 0.28 2.14 5.95
N SER A 153 1.59 2.37 5.92
CA SER A 153 2.56 1.32 5.56
C SER A 153 2.74 0.26 6.66
N LEU A 154 2.17 0.48 7.84
CA LEU A 154 2.42 -0.28 9.06
C LEU A 154 1.22 -1.11 9.51
N VAL A 155 0.03 -0.85 8.95
CA VAL A 155 -1.21 -1.55 9.35
C VAL A 155 -1.18 -3.05 9.01
N ALA A 156 -0.67 -3.45 7.85
CA ALA A 156 -0.53 -4.86 7.48
C ALA A 156 0.52 -5.62 8.31
N PRO A 157 1.75 -5.08 8.51
CA PRO A 157 2.70 -5.67 9.45
C PRO A 157 2.14 -5.80 10.87
N ALA A 158 1.41 -4.78 11.35
CA ALA A 158 0.81 -4.80 12.68
C ALA A 158 -0.23 -5.92 12.80
N ALA A 159 -1.17 -6.02 11.85
CA ALA A 159 -2.17 -7.09 11.83
C ALA A 159 -1.52 -8.48 11.71
N PHE A 160 -0.45 -8.63 10.91
CA PHE A 160 0.31 -9.87 10.80
C PHE A 160 0.92 -10.30 12.13
N HIS A 161 1.48 -9.37 12.90
CA HIS A 161 2.09 -9.68 14.19
C HIS A 161 1.07 -10.09 15.24
N GLU A 162 -0.11 -9.46 15.26
CA GLU A 162 -1.21 -9.88 16.12
C GLU A 162 -1.72 -11.28 15.73
N LEU A 163 -1.87 -11.56 14.43
CA LEU A 163 -2.32 -12.86 13.92
C LEU A 163 -1.34 -14.00 14.25
N THR A 164 -0.04 -13.72 14.21
CA THR A 164 1.02 -14.72 14.40
C THR A 164 1.56 -14.79 15.83
N ASP A 165 1.00 -14.00 16.76
CA ASP A 165 1.49 -13.86 18.13
C ASP A 165 3.01 -13.57 18.14
N TYR A 166 3.46 -12.71 17.21
CA TYR A 166 4.85 -12.29 17.05
C TYR A 166 5.87 -13.41 16.79
N LYS A 167 5.42 -14.63 16.47
CA LYS A 167 6.29 -15.79 16.22
C LYS A 167 6.90 -15.79 14.82
N GLU A 168 6.29 -15.06 13.89
CA GLU A 168 6.74 -14.97 12.51
C GLU A 168 7.29 -13.58 12.16
N SER A 169 8.14 -13.55 11.13
CA SER A 169 8.75 -12.32 10.64
C SER A 169 8.03 -11.84 9.39
N TRP A 170 7.47 -10.64 9.46
CA TRP A 170 6.82 -9.97 8.32
C TRP A 170 7.73 -9.88 7.10
N ASP A 171 9.00 -9.51 7.28
CA ASP A 171 9.97 -9.43 6.18
C ASP A 171 10.19 -10.78 5.49
N ARG A 172 10.17 -11.88 6.27
CA ARG A 172 10.27 -13.24 5.70
C ARG A 172 9.01 -13.61 4.92
N ALA A 173 7.82 -13.27 5.43
CA ALA A 173 6.56 -13.49 4.74
C ALA A 173 6.51 -12.75 3.40
N LEU A 174 6.86 -11.45 3.39
CA LEU A 174 6.96 -10.65 2.17
C LEU A 174 8.00 -11.20 1.18
N LEU A 175 9.18 -11.57 1.66
CA LEU A 175 10.23 -12.12 0.79
C LEU A 175 9.83 -13.47 0.19
N LYS A 176 9.16 -14.32 0.97
CA LYS A 176 8.62 -15.60 0.50
C LYS A 176 7.62 -15.37 -0.62
N ALA A 177 6.63 -14.50 -0.40
CA ALA A 177 5.63 -14.17 -1.41
C ALA A 177 6.29 -13.58 -2.67
N LYS A 178 7.28 -12.69 -2.53
CA LYS A 178 8.07 -12.18 -3.66
C LYS A 178 8.64 -13.30 -4.50
N ARG A 179 9.33 -14.23 -3.84
CA ARG A 179 10.03 -15.33 -4.51
C ARG A 179 9.05 -16.27 -5.20
N GLU A 180 7.89 -16.52 -4.59
CA GLU A 180 6.82 -17.31 -5.20
C GLU A 180 6.24 -16.61 -6.44
N MET A 181 6.08 -15.29 -6.40
CA MET A 181 5.68 -14.50 -7.57
C MET A 181 6.70 -14.62 -8.71
N GLU A 182 7.99 -14.42 -8.43
CA GLU A 182 9.07 -14.52 -9.41
C GLU A 182 9.14 -15.92 -10.04
N ILE A 183 8.99 -16.98 -9.23
CA ILE A 183 8.99 -18.37 -9.73
C ILE A 183 7.79 -18.62 -10.65
N LYS A 184 6.60 -18.15 -10.28
CA LYS A 184 5.39 -18.29 -11.11
C LYS A 184 5.55 -17.53 -12.43
N GLN A 185 6.11 -16.32 -12.40
CA GLN A 185 6.39 -15.55 -13.62
C GLN A 185 7.34 -16.30 -14.56
N MET A 186 8.46 -16.83 -14.05
CA MET A 186 9.41 -17.60 -14.85
C MET A 186 8.77 -18.84 -15.48
N LYS A 187 7.79 -19.47 -14.82
CA LYS A 187 7.03 -20.59 -15.39
C LYS A 187 6.15 -20.13 -16.55
N VAL A 188 5.38 -19.06 -16.36
CA VAL A 188 4.51 -18.49 -17.41
C VAL A 188 5.32 -18.07 -18.64
N GLU A 189 6.47 -17.41 -18.45
CA GLU A 189 7.37 -17.02 -19.55
C GLU A 189 7.95 -18.23 -20.27
N ARG A 190 8.34 -19.27 -19.53
CA ARG A 190 8.82 -20.53 -20.11
C ARG A 190 7.75 -21.23 -20.94
N ASP A 191 6.52 -21.29 -20.44
CA ASP A 191 5.42 -21.96 -21.12
C ASP A 191 5.03 -21.19 -22.40
N LYS A 192 4.97 -19.85 -22.35
CA LYS A 192 4.80 -19.01 -23.55
C LYS A 192 5.88 -19.24 -24.61
N ASN A 193 7.15 -19.36 -24.21
CA ASN A 193 8.24 -19.61 -25.15
C ASN A 193 8.18 -21.02 -25.77
N ARG A 194 7.74 -22.04 -25.01
CA ARG A 194 7.52 -23.39 -25.55
C ARG A 194 6.40 -23.43 -26.59
N ASP A 195 5.35 -22.65 -26.38
CA ASP A 195 4.26 -22.56 -27.35
C ASP A 195 4.74 -21.89 -28.64
N ILE A 196 5.60 -20.86 -28.56
CA ILE A 196 6.18 -20.20 -29.75
C ILE A 196 7.08 -21.14 -30.56
N ASP A 197 7.93 -21.94 -29.89
CA ASP A 197 8.82 -22.89 -30.56
C ASP A 197 8.06 -24.02 -31.30
N ASN A 198 6.82 -24.32 -30.89
CA ASN A 198 5.95 -25.30 -31.55
C ASN A 198 5.20 -24.72 -32.79
N PHE A 199 5.29 -23.41 -33.04
CA PHE A 199 4.62 -22.73 -34.16
C PHE A 199 5.57 -22.31 -35.30
N LEU A 200 6.87 -22.62 -35.21
CA LEU A 200 7.80 -22.40 -36.32
C LEU A 200 7.74 -23.60 -37.29
N PRO A 201 7.24 -23.42 -38.53
CA PRO A 201 7.28 -24.48 -39.52
C PRO A 201 8.74 -24.74 -39.93
N PHE A 202 9.17 -25.99 -39.79
CA PHE A 202 10.39 -26.51 -40.40
C PHE A 202 10.30 -26.44 -41.93
#